data_AF-A0A3B4EF42-F1
#
_entry.id   AF-A0A3B4EF42-F1
#
_cell.length_a   1.000
_cell.length_b   1.000
_cell.length_c   1.000
_cell.angle_alpha   90.00
_cell.angle_beta   90.00
_cell.angle_gamma   90.00
#
_symmetry.space_group_name_H-M   'P 1'
#
loop_
_entity.id
_entity.type
_entity.pdbx_description
1 polymer ?
#
loop_
_entity_poly.entity_id
_entity_poly.type
_entity_poly.pdbx_seq_one_letter_code
_entity_poly.pdbx_strand_id
1 'polypeptide(L)'
;MLRVEAPGSAASTWCHSLLGDYKEACREVFVGARERPVKATVYAALVGGMYACYRTNPDDTSFQTDLLETSNKLALLSPWIRSGTSDGHVQNLVKLRNQGRLRHLSLGLASLTYVVDFDHECSLYEAQCSALSVPWAELAKRVLDVGFAGRWWVLDHKMKDYDINEEEFKHLPSALAATGPPTAQETERNERLHKESWKPLVMEVEEETTVAMDSVRKEGEITAEGKERNA
;
A
#
# COMPACT_ATOMS: atom_id res chain seq x y z
N MET A 1 -6.64 37.63 -69.73
CA MET A 1 -6.11 37.39 -68.37
C MET A 1 -6.17 35.89 -68.11
N LEU A 2 -5.11 35.15 -68.42
CA LEU A 2 -5.02 33.71 -68.16
C LEU A 2 -4.16 33.52 -66.91
N ARG A 3 -4.79 33.06 -65.83
CA ARG A 3 -4.10 32.71 -64.59
C ARG A 3 -3.43 31.36 -64.83
N VAL A 4 -2.12 31.39 -65.06
CA VAL A 4 -1.28 30.19 -65.12
C VAL A 4 -1.08 29.73 -63.68
N GLU A 5 -1.85 28.72 -63.26
CA GLU A 5 -1.54 27.98 -62.03
C GLU A 5 -0.35 27.07 -62.33
N ALA A 6 0.79 27.36 -61.68
CA ALA A 6 1.96 26.51 -61.72
C ALA A 6 1.61 25.15 -61.07
N PRO A 7 2.00 24.01 -61.68
CA PRO A 7 1.77 22.71 -61.07
C PRO A 7 2.61 22.60 -59.79
N GLY A 8 1.94 22.53 -58.64
CA GLY A 8 2.58 22.17 -57.38
C GLY A 8 3.26 20.81 -57.53
N SER A 9 4.44 20.65 -56.93
CA SER A 9 5.13 19.36 -56.91
C SER A 9 4.20 18.28 -56.33
N ALA A 10 4.34 17.02 -56.77
CA ALA A 10 3.50 15.92 -56.29
C ALA A 10 3.51 15.77 -54.76
N ALA A 11 4.59 16.21 -54.11
CA ALA A 11 4.68 16.27 -52.65
C ALA A 11 3.74 17.33 -52.03
N SER A 12 3.57 18.49 -52.69
CA SER A 12 2.68 19.56 -52.23
C SER A 12 1.21 19.14 -52.31
N THR A 13 0.79 18.52 -53.42
CA THR A 13 -0.58 18.01 -53.57
C THR A 13 -0.86 16.88 -52.58
N TRP A 14 0.11 15.98 -52.35
CA TRP A 14 0.00 14.94 -51.32
C TRP A 14 -0.11 15.52 -49.90
N CYS A 15 0.73 16.49 -49.53
CA CYS A 15 0.63 17.17 -48.24
C CYS A 15 -0.72 17.88 -48.07
N HIS A 16 -1.22 18.54 -49.10
CA HIS A 16 -2.54 19.19 -49.06
C HIS A 16 -3.68 18.18 -48.90
N SER A 17 -3.63 17.05 -49.60
CA SER A 17 -4.60 15.95 -49.42
C SER A 17 -4.55 15.42 -48.01
N LEU A 18 -3.36 15.11 -47.50
CA LEU A 18 -3.15 14.59 -46.15
C LEU A 18 -3.68 15.55 -45.08
N LEU A 19 -3.41 16.85 -45.21
CA LEU A 19 -3.96 17.88 -44.31
C LEU A 19 -5.49 17.95 -44.40
N GLY A 20 -6.05 17.78 -45.60
CA GLY A 20 -7.50 17.67 -45.81
C GLY A 20 -8.10 16.50 -45.06
N ASP A 21 -7.48 15.32 -45.17
CA ASP A 21 -7.93 14.09 -44.51
C ASP A 21 -7.90 14.20 -42.98
N TYR A 22 -6.81 14.73 -42.41
CA TYR A 22 -6.72 14.97 -40.95
C TYR A 22 -7.73 16.02 -40.47
N LYS A 23 -7.98 17.07 -41.26
CA LYS A 23 -8.98 18.09 -40.93
C LYS A 23 -10.39 17.49 -40.89
N GLU A 24 -10.74 16.67 -41.88
CA GLU A 24 -12.05 16.03 -41.91
C GLU A 24 -12.19 15.00 -40.78
N ALA A 25 -11.14 14.22 -40.49
CA ALA A 25 -11.13 13.32 -39.33
C ALA A 25 -11.37 14.06 -38.01
N CYS A 26 -10.72 15.21 -37.79
CA CYS A 26 -10.96 16.06 -36.62
C CYS A 26 -12.40 16.58 -36.55
N ARG A 27 -12.97 16.96 -37.70
CA ARG A 27 -14.37 17.41 -37.80
C ARG A 27 -15.34 16.29 -37.45
N GLU A 28 -15.11 15.09 -37.96
CA GLU A 28 -15.90 13.89 -37.66
C GLU A 28 -15.83 13.51 -36.18
N VAL A 29 -14.64 13.60 -35.55
CA VAL A 29 -14.49 13.39 -34.10
C VAL A 29 -15.33 14.37 -33.31
N PHE A 30 -15.34 15.65 -33.69
CA PHE A 30 -16.14 16.67 -33.00
C PHE A 30 -17.65 16.45 -33.17
N VAL A 31 -18.10 16.17 -34.40
CA VAL A 31 -19.50 15.86 -34.68
C VAL A 31 -19.93 14.59 -33.94
N GLY A 32 -19.12 13.53 -34.00
CA GLY A 32 -19.37 12.28 -33.29
C GLY A 32 -19.40 12.45 -31.77
N ALA A 33 -18.58 13.34 -31.21
CA ALA A 33 -18.61 13.68 -29.79
C ALA A 33 -19.91 14.37 -29.37
N ARG A 34 -20.45 15.25 -30.23
CA ARG A 34 -21.72 15.94 -30.00
C ARG A 34 -22.93 15.01 -30.16
N GLU A 35 -22.90 14.11 -31.13
CA GLU A 35 -23.98 13.14 -31.36
C GLU A 35 -24.06 12.07 -30.27
N ARG A 36 -22.92 11.67 -29.71
CA ARG A 36 -22.83 10.55 -28.75
C ARG A 36 -21.94 10.94 -27.55
N PRO A 37 -22.40 11.85 -26.68
CA PRO A 37 -21.57 12.39 -25.60
C PRO A 37 -21.07 11.32 -24.64
N VAL A 38 -21.90 10.32 -24.31
CA VAL A 38 -21.52 9.21 -23.41
C VAL A 38 -20.38 8.36 -24.00
N LYS A 39 -20.40 8.06 -25.31
CA LYS A 39 -19.31 7.30 -25.92
C LYS A 39 -18.03 8.13 -25.97
N ALA A 40 -18.16 9.42 -26.28
CA ALA A 40 -17.03 10.34 -26.33
C ALA A 40 -16.37 10.52 -24.97
N THR A 41 -17.14 10.64 -23.88
CA THR A 41 -16.57 10.71 -22.53
C THR A 41 -15.85 9.43 -22.14
N VAL A 42 -16.37 8.25 -22.50
CA VAL A 42 -15.68 6.96 -22.27
C VAL A 42 -14.35 6.91 -23.01
N TYR A 43 -14.31 7.26 -24.30
CA TYR A 43 -13.06 7.29 -25.06
C TYR A 43 -12.07 8.33 -24.54
N ALA A 44 -12.54 9.52 -24.19
CA ALA A 44 -11.71 10.57 -23.60
C ALA A 44 -11.14 10.15 -22.25
N ALA A 45 -11.94 9.48 -21.41
CA ALA A 45 -11.49 8.94 -20.13
C ALA A 45 -10.46 7.82 -20.32
N LEU A 46 -10.63 6.96 -21.33
CA LEU A 46 -9.69 5.89 -21.65
C LEU A 46 -8.35 6.46 -22.11
N VAL A 47 -8.35 7.38 -23.08
CA VAL A 47 -7.13 8.03 -23.59
C VAL A 47 -6.46 8.87 -22.50
N GLY A 48 -7.24 9.65 -21.75
CA GLY A 48 -6.74 10.43 -20.61
C GLY A 48 -6.15 9.53 -19.51
N GLY A 49 -6.81 8.41 -19.22
CA GLY A 49 -6.34 7.40 -18.27
C GLY A 49 -5.04 6.74 -18.71
N MET A 50 -4.94 6.31 -19.97
CA MET A 50 -3.68 5.78 -20.52
C MET A 50 -2.55 6.81 -20.46
N TYR A 51 -2.83 8.05 -20.85
CA TYR A 51 -1.84 9.13 -20.77
C TYR A 51 -1.41 9.42 -19.32
N ALA A 52 -2.34 9.43 -18.38
CA ALA A 52 -2.03 9.58 -16.95
C ALA A 52 -1.21 8.41 -16.43
N CYS A 53 -1.52 7.17 -16.83
CA CYS A 53 -0.74 5.98 -16.46
C CYS A 53 0.67 6.04 -17.05
N TYR A 54 0.82 6.44 -18.31
CA TYR A 54 2.11 6.65 -18.95
C TYR A 54 2.96 7.69 -18.19
N ARG A 55 2.34 8.81 -17.82
CA ARG A 55 3.01 9.90 -17.08
C ARG A 55 3.39 9.53 -15.65
N THR A 56 2.63 8.64 -15.02
CA THR A 56 2.85 8.19 -13.65
C THR A 56 3.54 6.82 -13.60
N ASN A 57 3.96 6.26 -14.73
CA ASN A 57 4.58 4.95 -14.76
C ASN A 57 5.94 5.01 -14.03
N PRO A 58 6.16 4.22 -12.96
CA PRO A 58 7.41 4.25 -12.23
C PRO A 58 8.56 3.70 -13.07
N ASP A 59 9.74 4.27 -12.89
CA ASP A 59 10.99 3.90 -13.57
C ASP A 59 11.91 3.10 -12.64
N ASP A 60 13.07 2.66 -13.16
CA ASP A 60 14.07 1.94 -12.36
C ASP A 60 14.53 2.77 -11.14
N THR A 61 14.71 4.09 -11.32
CA THR A 61 15.18 4.95 -10.22
C THR A 61 14.16 5.08 -9.10
N SER A 62 12.87 5.15 -9.43
CA SER A 62 11.77 5.07 -8.46
C SER A 62 11.82 3.75 -7.70
N PHE A 63 12.02 2.60 -8.37
CA PHE A 63 12.11 1.32 -7.67
C PHE A 63 13.28 1.28 -6.67
N GLN A 64 14.46 1.75 -7.10
CA GLN A 64 15.64 1.79 -6.22
C GLN A 64 15.42 2.69 -5.01
N THR A 65 14.72 3.81 -5.20
CA THR A 65 14.40 4.76 -4.12
C THR A 65 13.43 4.14 -3.13
N ASP A 66 12.34 3.55 -3.61
CA ASP A 66 11.32 2.90 -2.77
C ASP A 66 11.90 1.68 -2.02
N LEU A 67 12.77 0.91 -2.67
CA LEU A 67 13.48 -0.20 -2.04
C LEU A 67 14.40 0.28 -0.91
N LEU A 68 15.11 1.39 -1.11
CA LEU A 68 15.97 1.97 -0.08
C LEU A 68 15.15 2.56 1.08
N GLU A 69 14.06 3.26 0.78
CA GLU A 69 13.18 3.83 1.79
C GLU A 69 12.52 2.73 2.65
N THR A 70 12.00 1.68 2.02
CA THR A 70 11.39 0.54 2.73
C THR A 70 12.42 -0.22 3.56
N SER A 71 13.65 -0.41 3.06
CA SER A 71 14.75 -0.96 3.84
C SER A 71 15.08 -0.10 5.07
N ASN A 72 15.05 1.23 4.94
CA ASN A 72 15.27 2.13 6.08
C ASN A 72 14.14 2.05 7.10
N LYS A 73 12.87 1.98 6.66
CA LYS A 73 11.72 1.76 7.54
C LYS A 73 11.86 0.48 8.36
N LEU A 74 12.27 -0.62 7.73
CA LEU A 74 12.52 -1.89 8.43
C LEU A 74 13.72 -1.81 9.39
N ALA A 75 14.75 -1.04 9.05
CA ALA A 75 15.93 -0.86 9.89
C ALA A 75 15.63 -0.13 11.21
N LEU A 76 14.58 0.70 11.25
CA LEU A 76 14.11 1.37 12.47
C LEU A 76 13.42 0.41 13.45
N LEU A 77 12.90 -0.72 12.95
CA LEU A 77 12.19 -1.70 13.77
C LEU A 77 13.14 -2.73 14.37
N SER A 78 12.90 -3.09 15.63
CA SER A 78 13.58 -4.23 16.24
C SER A 78 13.19 -5.54 15.54
N PRO A 79 14.06 -6.57 15.54
CA PRO A 79 13.73 -7.88 14.95
C PRO A 79 12.49 -8.56 15.56
N TRP A 80 12.08 -8.18 16.77
CA TRP A 80 10.98 -8.83 17.50
C TRP A 80 9.59 -8.39 17.02
N ILE A 81 9.48 -7.17 16.52
CA ILE A 81 8.19 -6.56 16.10
C ILE A 81 8.02 -6.50 14.58
N ARG A 82 9.07 -6.81 13.83
CA ARG A 82 9.07 -6.69 12.37
C ARG A 82 8.41 -7.92 11.72
N SER A 83 7.61 -7.69 10.68
CA SER A 83 7.05 -8.78 9.87
C SER A 83 8.15 -9.56 9.13
N GLY A 84 8.18 -10.89 9.33
CA GLY A 84 9.11 -11.77 8.63
C GLY A 84 8.89 -11.81 7.11
N THR A 85 7.66 -11.61 6.64
CA THR A 85 7.32 -11.58 5.21
C THR A 85 7.89 -10.32 4.54
N SER A 86 7.70 -9.16 5.16
CA SER A 86 8.21 -7.88 4.67
C SER A 86 9.73 -7.86 4.68
N ASP A 87 10.34 -8.25 5.81
CA ASP A 87 11.78 -8.28 5.96
C ASP A 87 12.44 -9.26 4.98
N GLY A 88 11.97 -10.50 4.92
CA GLY A 88 12.52 -11.51 4.01
C GLY A 88 12.42 -11.08 2.54
N HIS A 89 11.33 -10.40 2.15
CA HIS A 89 11.19 -9.89 0.80
C HIS A 89 12.17 -8.75 0.49
N VAL A 90 12.22 -7.71 1.34
CA VAL A 90 13.11 -6.56 1.13
C VAL A 90 14.57 -6.97 1.18
N GLN A 91 14.98 -7.82 2.13
CA GLN A 91 16.35 -8.33 2.21
C GLN A 91 16.73 -9.13 0.96
N ASN A 92 15.80 -9.91 0.40
CA ASN A 92 16.05 -10.62 -0.86
C ASN A 92 16.20 -9.65 -2.04
N LEU A 93 15.35 -8.61 -2.13
CA LEU A 93 15.48 -7.58 -3.17
C LEU A 93 16.80 -6.81 -3.06
N VAL A 94 17.20 -6.39 -1.85
CA VAL A 94 18.49 -5.74 -1.59
C VAL A 94 19.65 -6.65 -1.97
N LYS A 95 19.57 -7.96 -1.65
CA LYS A 95 20.56 -8.95 -2.06
C LYS A 95 20.68 -9.04 -3.58
N LEU A 96 19.56 -9.14 -4.30
CA LEU A 96 19.55 -9.21 -5.77
C LEU A 96 20.09 -7.94 -6.42
N ARG A 97 19.75 -6.76 -5.85
CA ARG A 97 20.31 -5.46 -6.24
C ARG A 97 21.83 -5.46 -6.08
N ASN A 98 22.34 -5.86 -4.92
CA ASN A 98 23.78 -5.88 -4.65
C ASN A 98 24.53 -6.89 -5.55
N GLN A 99 23.84 -7.88 -6.09
CA GLN A 99 24.38 -8.84 -7.05
C GLN A 99 24.30 -8.37 -8.52
N GLY A 100 23.73 -7.19 -8.81
CA GLY A 100 23.53 -6.72 -10.20
C GLY A 100 22.48 -7.51 -10.99
N ARG A 101 21.68 -8.33 -10.30
CA ARG A 101 20.72 -9.29 -10.88
C ARG A 101 19.30 -8.77 -11.02
N LEU A 102 19.07 -7.54 -10.58
CA LEU A 102 17.78 -6.88 -10.66
C LEU A 102 17.68 -6.09 -11.97
N ARG A 103 16.62 -6.28 -12.74
CA ARG A 103 16.41 -5.57 -14.02
C ARG A 103 15.01 -4.97 -14.08
N HIS A 104 14.92 -3.89 -14.83
CA HIS A 104 13.70 -3.14 -15.07
C HIS A 104 13.31 -3.20 -16.54
N LEU A 105 12.00 -3.33 -16.81
CA LEU A 105 11.42 -3.28 -18.14
C LEU A 105 10.23 -2.33 -18.12
N SER A 106 10.32 -1.22 -18.88
CA SER A 106 9.21 -0.30 -19.08
C SER A 106 8.34 -0.73 -20.26
N LEU A 107 7.04 -0.94 -20.01
CA LEU A 107 6.03 -1.28 -21.02
C LEU A 107 5.20 -0.04 -21.44
N GLY A 108 5.66 1.17 -21.07
CA GLY A 108 4.95 2.43 -21.31
C GLY A 108 3.92 2.73 -20.23
N LEU A 109 2.83 1.95 -20.15
CA LEU A 109 1.75 2.18 -19.15
C LEU A 109 2.03 1.52 -17.80
N ALA A 110 2.88 0.52 -17.79
CA ALA A 110 3.30 -0.23 -16.62
C ALA A 110 4.79 -0.52 -16.72
N SER A 111 5.38 -0.91 -15.60
CA SER A 111 6.77 -1.27 -15.47
C SER A 111 6.89 -2.60 -14.75
N LEU A 112 7.91 -3.37 -15.08
CA LEU A 112 8.17 -4.66 -14.47
C LEU A 112 9.59 -4.69 -13.93
N THR A 113 9.72 -5.22 -12.72
CA THR A 113 11.02 -5.54 -12.13
C THR A 113 11.17 -7.05 -12.07
N TYR A 114 12.26 -7.58 -12.61
CA TYR A 114 12.50 -9.01 -12.73
C TYR A 114 13.94 -9.39 -12.39
N VAL A 115 14.16 -10.67 -12.11
CA VAL A 115 15.48 -11.22 -11.78
C VAL A 115 16.15 -11.90 -12.97
N VAL A 116 17.44 -11.64 -13.14
CA VAL A 116 18.33 -12.37 -14.07
C VAL A 116 19.30 -13.27 -13.31
N ASP A 117 19.86 -14.29 -13.98
CA ASP A 117 20.74 -15.27 -13.32
C ASP A 117 22.13 -14.71 -13.01
N PHE A 118 22.65 -13.86 -13.90
CA PHE A 118 23.97 -13.28 -13.79
C PHE A 118 23.91 -11.75 -13.88
N ASP A 119 24.94 -11.10 -13.35
CA ASP A 119 25.16 -9.68 -13.59
C ASP A 119 25.57 -9.43 -15.05
N HIS A 120 25.26 -8.25 -15.57
CA HIS A 120 25.63 -7.83 -16.93
C HIS A 120 27.14 -7.71 -17.11
N GLU A 121 27.89 -7.41 -16.04
CA GLU A 121 29.35 -7.35 -16.08
C GLU A 121 30.01 -8.74 -16.00
N CYS A 122 29.21 -9.80 -15.82
CA CYS A 122 29.71 -11.17 -15.71
C CYS A 122 30.18 -11.69 -17.07
N SER A 123 31.46 -12.08 -17.16
CA SER A 123 32.07 -12.62 -18.38
C SER A 123 32.19 -14.15 -18.41
N LEU A 124 31.46 -14.84 -17.53
CA LEU A 124 31.40 -16.31 -17.53
C LEU A 124 30.75 -16.82 -18.82
N TYR A 125 31.22 -17.96 -19.33
CA TYR A 125 30.67 -18.58 -20.53
C TYR A 125 29.15 -18.83 -20.41
N GLU A 126 28.69 -19.28 -19.23
CA GLU A 126 27.28 -19.52 -18.95
C GLU A 126 26.42 -18.26 -19.09
N ALA A 127 26.97 -17.08 -18.76
CA ALA A 127 26.28 -15.81 -18.87
C ALA A 127 26.24 -15.27 -20.32
N GLN A 128 27.26 -15.57 -21.13
CA GLN A 128 27.38 -15.07 -22.52
C GLN A 128 26.71 -16.00 -23.54
N CYS A 129 26.51 -17.27 -23.22
CA CYS A 129 25.98 -18.26 -24.14
C CYS A 129 24.47 -18.06 -24.38
N SER A 130 24.09 -17.68 -25.60
CA SER A 130 22.68 -17.48 -25.98
C SER A 130 21.83 -18.75 -25.90
N ALA A 131 22.42 -19.93 -26.09
CA ALA A 131 21.74 -21.22 -25.95
C ALA A 131 21.34 -21.54 -24.50
N LEU A 132 22.03 -20.94 -23.52
CA LEU A 132 21.71 -21.05 -22.09
C LEU A 132 20.83 -19.91 -21.59
N SER A 133 20.49 -18.94 -22.46
CA SER A 133 19.66 -17.80 -22.08
C SER A 133 18.23 -18.22 -21.76
N VAL A 134 17.64 -17.53 -20.80
CA VAL A 134 16.30 -17.85 -20.31
C VAL A 134 15.26 -17.47 -21.37
N PRO A 135 14.35 -18.38 -21.75
CA PRO A 135 13.26 -18.07 -22.65
C PRO A 135 12.32 -17.00 -22.08
N TRP A 136 11.81 -16.12 -22.93
CA TRP A 136 10.79 -15.13 -22.54
C TRP A 136 9.53 -15.74 -21.92
N ALA A 137 9.22 -17.00 -22.23
CA ALA A 137 8.11 -17.74 -21.62
C ALA A 137 8.26 -17.93 -20.10
N GLU A 138 9.49 -17.91 -19.58
CA GLU A 138 9.76 -18.05 -18.14
C GLU A 138 9.80 -16.71 -17.40
N LEU A 139 9.68 -15.58 -18.10
CA LEU A 139 9.75 -14.25 -17.51
C LEU A 139 8.73 -14.09 -16.37
N ALA A 140 7.51 -14.60 -16.55
CA ALA A 140 6.43 -14.51 -15.56
C ALA A 140 6.81 -15.11 -14.19
N LYS A 141 7.66 -16.14 -14.16
CA LYS A 141 8.15 -16.76 -12.90
C LYS A 141 9.25 -15.93 -12.22
N ARG A 142 9.87 -15.01 -12.96
CA ARG A 142 11.01 -14.19 -12.55
C ARG A 142 10.61 -12.74 -12.24
N VAL A 143 9.35 -12.37 -12.48
CA VAL A 143 8.81 -11.07 -12.08
C VAL A 143 8.79 -11.00 -10.56
N LEU A 144 9.37 -9.93 -10.03
CA LEU A 144 9.44 -9.63 -8.61
C LEU A 144 8.39 -8.59 -8.21
N ASP A 145 8.20 -7.58 -9.06
CA ASP A 145 7.26 -6.49 -8.82
C ASP A 145 6.69 -5.91 -10.13
N VAL A 146 5.52 -5.30 -10.00
CA VAL A 146 4.78 -4.62 -11.06
C VAL A 146 4.56 -3.17 -10.63
N GLY A 147 5.09 -2.25 -11.44
CA GLY A 147 4.90 -0.83 -11.31
C GLY A 147 3.72 -0.36 -12.16
N PHE A 148 2.76 0.31 -11.55
CA PHE A 148 1.61 0.88 -12.27
C PHE A 148 1.00 2.04 -11.48
N ALA A 149 0.63 3.12 -12.15
CA ALA A 149 0.00 4.30 -11.55
C ALA A 149 0.80 4.90 -10.35
N GLY A 150 2.11 5.07 -10.53
CA GLY A 150 2.98 5.76 -9.59
C GLY A 150 3.42 4.95 -8.36
N ARG A 151 3.19 3.63 -8.35
CA ARG A 151 3.58 2.76 -7.23
C ARG A 151 4.07 1.40 -7.68
N TRP A 152 4.85 0.77 -6.82
CA TRP A 152 5.27 -0.63 -6.92
C TRP A 152 4.38 -1.51 -6.06
N TRP A 153 3.51 -2.29 -6.71
CA TRP A 153 2.36 -2.91 -6.05
C TRP A 153 2.74 -4.05 -5.11
N VAL A 154 3.74 -4.86 -5.46
CA VAL A 154 4.15 -6.00 -4.63
C VAL A 154 4.92 -5.50 -3.41
N LEU A 155 5.84 -4.56 -3.60
CA LEU A 155 6.58 -3.94 -2.52
C LEU A 155 5.64 -3.19 -1.55
N ASP A 156 4.74 -2.35 -2.06
CA ASP A 156 3.75 -1.61 -1.25
C ASP A 156 2.84 -2.56 -0.47
N HIS A 157 2.34 -3.62 -1.12
CA HIS A 157 1.48 -4.61 -0.47
C HIS A 157 2.20 -5.35 0.67
N LYS A 158 3.44 -5.79 0.43
CA LYS A 158 4.24 -6.48 1.45
C LYS A 158 4.73 -5.57 2.56
N MET A 159 4.75 -4.26 2.33
CA MET A 159 5.16 -3.26 3.32
C MET A 159 3.97 -2.64 4.08
N LYS A 160 2.73 -3.11 3.87
CA LYS A 160 1.54 -2.54 4.52
C LYS A 160 1.55 -2.71 6.05
N ASP A 161 1.79 -3.92 6.52
CA ASP A 161 1.77 -4.30 7.95
C ASP A 161 3.17 -4.78 8.40
N TYR A 162 4.20 -3.99 8.02
CA TYR A 162 5.61 -4.34 8.22
C TYR A 162 6.07 -4.33 9.69
N ASP A 163 5.29 -3.71 10.57
CA ASP A 163 5.47 -3.57 12.02
C ASP A 163 4.64 -4.57 12.84
N ILE A 164 4.02 -5.55 12.18
CA ILE A 164 3.28 -6.64 12.83
C ILE A 164 4.04 -7.95 12.63
N ASN A 165 4.49 -8.56 13.73
CA ASN A 165 5.08 -9.89 13.70
C ASN A 165 4.02 -10.97 13.98
N GLU A 166 3.50 -11.60 12.93
CA GLU A 166 2.49 -12.66 13.05
C GLU A 166 2.93 -13.84 13.92
N GLU A 167 4.23 -14.13 14.01
CA GLU A 167 4.80 -15.20 14.84
C GLU A 167 4.48 -15.00 16.33
N GLU A 168 4.43 -13.75 16.79
CA GLU A 168 4.10 -13.40 18.18
C GLU A 168 2.65 -13.77 18.53
N PHE A 169 1.75 -13.82 17.56
CA PHE A 169 0.31 -13.97 17.83
C PHE A 169 -0.22 -15.39 17.55
N LYS A 170 0.63 -16.30 17.04
CA LYS A 170 0.22 -17.67 16.66
C LYS A 170 -0.40 -18.50 17.78
N HIS A 171 -0.04 -18.21 19.03
CA HIS A 171 -0.51 -18.95 20.21
C HIS A 171 -1.81 -18.38 20.79
N LEU A 172 -2.33 -17.29 20.23
CA LEU A 172 -3.62 -16.73 20.64
C LEU A 172 -4.79 -17.55 20.06
N PRO A 173 -5.92 -17.63 20.78
CA PRO A 173 -7.17 -18.12 20.22
C PRO A 173 -7.59 -17.34 18.97
N SER A 174 -8.26 -17.99 18.02
CA SER A 174 -8.68 -17.39 16.74
C SER A 174 -9.50 -16.10 16.90
N ALA A 175 -10.30 -16.01 17.98
CA ALA A 175 -11.08 -14.82 18.31
C ALA A 175 -10.23 -13.58 18.65
N LEU A 176 -8.98 -13.77 19.09
CA LEU A 176 -8.03 -12.70 19.41
C LEU A 176 -6.96 -12.49 18.33
N ALA A 177 -6.79 -13.46 17.43
CA ALA A 177 -5.81 -13.40 16.34
C ALA A 177 -6.27 -12.50 15.18
N ALA A 178 -7.58 -12.36 14.96
CA ALA A 178 -8.12 -11.46 13.96
C ALA A 178 -8.10 -10.02 14.50
N THR A 179 -7.04 -9.28 14.19
CA THR A 179 -6.96 -7.86 14.53
C THR A 179 -6.91 -7.00 13.26
N GLY A 180 -7.58 -5.86 13.34
CA GLY A 180 -7.43 -4.76 12.42
C GLY A 180 -7.31 -3.47 13.22
N PRO A 181 -6.85 -2.37 12.61
CA PRO A 181 -6.81 -1.09 13.29
C PRO A 181 -8.23 -0.73 13.77
N PRO A 182 -8.40 -0.29 15.03
CA PRO A 182 -9.70 0.06 15.57
C PRO A 182 -10.29 1.26 14.83
N THR A 183 -11.60 1.26 14.65
CA THR A 183 -12.33 2.38 14.06
C THR A 183 -12.34 3.56 15.04
N ALA A 184 -12.40 4.80 14.54
CA ALA A 184 -12.48 6.00 15.40
C ALA A 184 -13.59 5.90 16.46
N GLN A 185 -14.77 5.41 16.09
CA GLN A 185 -15.89 5.19 17.02
C GLN A 185 -15.56 4.15 18.11
N GLU A 186 -14.80 3.10 17.79
CA GLU A 186 -14.38 2.08 18.76
C GLU A 186 -13.36 2.65 19.73
N THR A 187 -12.41 3.44 19.23
CA THR A 187 -11.44 4.18 20.05
C THR A 187 -12.15 5.15 21.01
N GLU A 188 -13.10 5.96 20.51
CA GLU A 188 -13.90 6.87 21.34
C GLU A 188 -14.72 6.12 22.41
N ARG A 189 -15.31 4.98 22.05
CA ARG A 189 -16.02 4.12 23.00
C ARG A 189 -15.08 3.62 24.09
N ASN A 190 -13.89 3.15 23.73
CA ASN A 190 -12.90 2.63 24.68
C ASN A 190 -12.43 3.74 25.64
N GLU A 191 -12.18 4.94 25.12
CA GLU A 191 -11.84 6.11 25.95
C GLU A 191 -12.96 6.50 26.91
N ARG A 192 -14.22 6.48 26.46
CA ARG A 192 -15.38 6.76 27.32
C ARG A 192 -15.49 5.72 28.44
N LEU A 193 -15.42 4.44 28.11
CA LEU A 193 -15.46 3.36 29.10
C LEU A 193 -14.30 3.46 30.10
N HIS A 194 -13.11 3.83 29.63
CA HIS A 194 -11.97 4.08 30.51
C HIS A 194 -12.24 5.22 31.50
N LYS A 195 -12.78 6.36 31.03
CA LYS A 195 -13.17 7.49 31.89
C LYS A 195 -14.27 7.10 32.88
N GLU A 196 -15.22 6.27 32.46
CA GLU A 196 -16.30 5.77 33.31
C GLU A 196 -15.80 4.84 34.41
N SER A 197 -14.78 4.02 34.13
CA SER A 197 -14.17 3.12 35.11
C SER A 197 -13.53 3.83 36.31
N TRP A 198 -13.22 5.12 36.18
CA TRP A 198 -12.63 5.96 37.24
C TRP A 198 -13.66 6.75 38.04
N LYS A 199 -14.96 6.61 37.73
CA LYS A 199 -16.00 7.29 38.52
C LYS A 199 -16.06 6.67 39.92
N PRO A 200 -16.17 7.48 40.98
CA PRO A 200 -16.27 6.97 42.34
C PRO A 200 -17.55 6.14 42.49
N LEU A 201 -17.43 5.01 43.18
CA LEU A 201 -18.60 4.19 43.54
C LEU A 201 -19.43 4.98 44.54
N VAL A 202 -20.68 5.27 44.18
CA VAL A 202 -21.66 5.78 45.13
C VAL A 202 -22.14 4.59 45.95
N MET A 203 -21.75 4.53 47.22
CA MET A 203 -22.36 3.57 48.14
C MET A 203 -23.73 4.12 48.54
N GLU A 204 -24.78 3.53 48.02
CA GLU A 204 -26.07 3.62 48.69
C GLU A 204 -25.94 2.75 49.94
N VAL A 205 -25.81 3.42 51.08
CA VAL A 205 -25.79 2.76 52.38
C VAL A 205 -27.19 2.21 52.59
N GLU A 206 -27.39 0.94 52.24
CA GLU A 206 -28.56 0.20 52.69
C GLU A 206 -28.57 0.26 54.23
N GLU A 207 -29.70 0.67 54.82
CA GLU A 207 -29.86 0.86 56.27
C GLU A 207 -29.41 -0.35 57.11
N GLU A 208 -29.33 -1.54 56.51
CA GLU A 208 -28.76 -2.74 57.14
C GLU A 208 -27.26 -2.62 57.46
N THR A 209 -26.47 -1.92 56.64
CA THR A 209 -25.03 -1.73 56.89
C THR A 209 -24.74 -0.72 57.99
N THR A 210 -25.56 0.33 58.14
CA THR A 210 -25.45 1.25 59.28
C THR A 210 -25.89 0.59 60.57
N VAL A 211 -26.95 -0.21 60.56
CA VAL A 211 -27.40 -0.99 61.72
C VAL A 211 -26.35 -2.02 62.13
N ALA A 212 -25.71 -2.71 61.18
CA ALA A 212 -24.61 -3.63 61.45
C ALA A 212 -23.39 -2.91 62.06
N MET A 213 -22.97 -1.77 61.51
CA MET A 213 -21.85 -0.99 62.04
C MET A 213 -22.13 -0.38 63.43
N ASP A 214 -23.37 0.03 63.70
CA ASP A 214 -23.78 0.62 64.99
C ASP A 214 -23.97 -0.45 66.07
N SER A 215 -24.38 -1.68 65.69
CA SER A 215 -24.43 -2.83 66.60
C SER A 215 -23.04 -3.26 67.08
N VAL A 216 -22.05 -3.31 66.17
CA VAL A 216 -20.65 -3.64 66.51
C VAL A 216 -20.02 -2.54 67.37
N ARG A 217 -20.36 -1.27 67.12
CA ARG A 217 -19.89 -0.14 67.95
C ARG A 217 -20.46 -0.19 69.37
N LYS A 218 -21.76 -0.49 69.52
CA LYS A 218 -22.39 -0.70 70.84
C LYS A 218 -21.77 -1.89 71.57
N GLU A 219 -21.58 -3.04 70.92
CA GLU A 219 -20.93 -4.20 71.56
C GLU A 219 -19.51 -3.89 72.04
N GLY A 220 -18.71 -3.13 71.27
CA GLY A 220 -17.39 -2.67 71.68
C GLY A 220 -17.40 -1.75 72.91
N GLU A 221 -18.37 -0.84 73.00
CA GLU A 221 -18.50 0.14 74.11
C GLU A 221 -18.98 -0.53 75.41
N ILE A 222 -19.91 -1.50 75.32
CA ILE A 222 -20.37 -2.28 76.49
C ILE A 222 -19.24 -3.15 77.06
N THR A 223 -18.37 -3.68 76.20
CA THR A 223 -17.21 -4.49 76.60
C THR A 223 -16.12 -3.65 77.28
N ALA A 224 -15.99 -2.37 76.91
CA ALA A 224 -15.05 -1.43 77.54
C ALA A 224 -15.53 -0.98 78.93
N GLU A 225 -16.81 -0.60 79.08
CA GLU A 225 -17.34 -0.19 80.39
C GLU A 225 -17.44 -1.35 81.41
N GLY A 226 -17.56 -2.60 80.95
CA GLY A 226 -17.53 -3.78 81.81
C GLY A 226 -16.15 -4.08 82.40
N LYS A 227 -15.09 -3.58 81.74
CA LYS A 227 -13.70 -3.78 82.14
C LYS A 227 -13.20 -2.70 83.10
N GLU A 228 -13.72 -1.48 83.01
CA GLU A 228 -13.40 -0.38 83.95
C GLU A 228 -14.10 -0.51 85.31
N ARG A 229 -15.23 -1.23 85.40
CA ARG A 229 -15.99 -1.42 86.66
C ARG A 229 -15.45 -2.56 87.56
N ASN A 230 -14.48 -3.34 87.09
CA ASN A 230 -13.92 -4.50 87.81
C ASN A 230 -12.42 -4.33 88.19
N ALA A 231 -11.93 -3.08 88.25
CA ALA A 231 -10.59 -2.74 88.72
C ALA A 231 -10.64 -2.03 90.08
#